data_AF-A0A9D3LT30-F1
#
_entry.id   AF-A0A9D3LT30-F1
#
_cell.length_a   1.000
_cell.length_b   1.000
_cell.length_c   1.000
_cell.angle_alpha   90.00
_cell.angle_beta   90.00
_cell.angle_gamma   90.00
#
_symmetry.space_group_name_H-M   'P 1'
#
loop_
_entity.id
_entity.type
_entity.pdbx_description
1 polymer ?
#
loop_
_entity_poly.entity_id
_entity_poly.type
_entity_poly.pdbx_seq_one_letter_code
_entity_poly.pdbx_strand_id
1 'polypeptide(L)'
;MLMEYEQPWKKLLEEFGPHTKAVTESLLSLQMVYPRRNLPADQWRSAQMLSLLSAPAAMLSPACCDTMPCEYLAMEVMERWIIIGFLLCHSSLNTNQASQDLWKMGLRSGLYITLIRDELLNIHKVTEDCFDSIKGYNKRIADIKESREHAIANWWRRLYLRGALKELSKVLEDEPGLLGPKALFVFMALSFSRDEVLWLLRHYENVPKTKTPEDYVDSQIAELLFYMEKLKDLILKHSRVVQRYHLQYLAQFDALALNDTIQNMNVCPEEESILMTSFVSSLSALTVKQVEAGEEFDFRALRLDWLRLQAYTSVFKAPLPLKDYPDLAKIMNMTEFHTKMMDSMGELLQETSDLSTLWSVAHPFEKMFSLTPAQ
;
A
#
# COMPACT_ATOMS: atom_id res chain seq x y z
N MET A 1 -31.90 1.06 11.25
CA MET A 1 -30.83 0.53 10.38
C MET A 1 -31.31 0.24 8.96
N LEU A 2 -32.03 -0.87 8.65
CA LEU A 2 -32.38 -1.20 7.26
C LEU A 2 -33.18 -0.10 6.53
N MET A 3 -34.17 0.51 7.19
CA MET A 3 -34.95 1.64 6.63
C MET A 3 -34.15 2.94 6.54
N GLU A 4 -33.18 3.15 7.43
CA GLU A 4 -32.38 4.39 7.48
C GLU A 4 -31.32 4.41 6.38
N TYR A 5 -30.80 3.23 6.00
CA TYR A 5 -29.80 3.05 4.94
C TYR A 5 -30.42 2.49 3.64
N GLU A 6 -31.73 2.66 3.43
CA GLU A 6 -32.38 2.34 2.14
C GLU A 6 -31.72 3.12 0.99
N GLN A 7 -31.29 4.36 1.26
CA GLN A 7 -30.40 5.15 0.41
C GLN A 7 -29.07 5.39 1.13
N PRO A 8 -28.14 4.41 1.08
CA PRO A 8 -26.97 4.42 1.96
C PRO A 8 -26.07 5.63 1.72
N TRP A 9 -25.88 6.04 0.46
CA TRP A 9 -25.08 7.22 0.13
C TRP A 9 -25.63 8.50 0.73
N LYS A 10 -26.93 8.76 0.57
CA LYS A 10 -27.57 9.95 1.13
C LYS A 10 -27.40 10.01 2.65
N LYS A 11 -27.66 8.89 3.33
CA LYS A 11 -27.53 8.79 4.78
C LYS A 11 -26.09 8.97 5.26
N LEU A 12 -25.13 8.34 4.59
CA LEU A 12 -23.71 8.43 4.93
C LEU A 12 -23.15 9.85 4.70
N LEU A 13 -23.56 10.54 3.64
CA LEU A 13 -23.17 11.94 3.38
C LEU A 13 -23.61 12.86 4.52
N GLU A 14 -24.82 12.66 5.04
CA GLU A 14 -25.33 13.42 6.19
C GLU A 14 -24.56 13.09 7.48
N GLU A 15 -24.28 11.81 7.74
CA GLU A 15 -23.61 11.34 8.96
C GLU A 15 -22.13 11.70 9.02
N PHE A 16 -21.46 11.84 7.89
CA PHE A 16 -20.03 12.19 7.83
C PHE A 16 -19.75 13.68 8.03
N GLY A 17 -20.78 14.53 8.12
CA GLY A 17 -20.65 15.97 8.36
C GLY A 17 -19.69 16.32 9.51
N PRO A 18 -19.91 15.81 10.75
CA PRO A 18 -19.03 16.04 11.91
C PRO A 18 -17.60 15.49 11.75
N HIS A 19 -17.40 14.52 10.86
CA HIS A 19 -16.11 13.85 10.64
C HIS A 19 -15.26 14.51 9.54
N THR A 20 -15.83 15.48 8.81
CA THR A 20 -15.20 16.13 7.64
C THR A 20 -13.76 16.55 7.89
N LYS A 21 -13.48 17.20 9.02
CA LYS A 21 -12.13 17.71 9.31
C LYS A 21 -11.11 16.57 9.42
N ALA A 22 -11.37 15.61 10.30
CA ALA A 22 -10.45 14.51 10.58
C ALA A 22 -10.22 13.66 9.31
N VAL A 23 -11.29 13.29 8.60
CA VAL A 23 -11.18 12.50 7.37
C VAL A 23 -10.42 13.27 6.29
N THR A 24 -10.70 14.56 6.09
CA THR A 24 -10.02 15.38 5.09
C THR A 24 -8.51 15.49 5.39
N GLU A 25 -8.13 15.74 6.64
CA GLU A 25 -6.72 15.82 7.05
C GLU A 25 -5.99 14.48 6.83
N SER A 26 -6.63 13.35 7.19
CA SER A 26 -6.09 12.02 6.92
C SER A 26 -5.92 11.73 5.43
N LEU A 27 -6.92 12.05 4.60
CA LEU A 27 -6.84 11.82 3.15
C LEU A 27 -5.78 12.71 2.48
N LEU A 28 -5.65 13.97 2.92
CA LEU A 28 -4.63 14.87 2.39
C LEU A 28 -3.22 14.42 2.72
N SER A 29 -3.00 13.67 3.81
CA SER A 29 -1.69 13.06 4.10
C SER A 29 -1.23 12.10 2.99
N LEU A 30 -2.16 11.49 2.25
CA LEU A 30 -1.85 10.61 1.11
C LEU A 30 -1.25 11.37 -0.08
N GLN A 31 -1.29 12.70 -0.10
CA GLN A 31 -0.64 13.51 -1.14
C GLN A 31 0.88 13.27 -1.19
N MET A 32 1.50 12.83 -0.08
CA MET A 32 2.92 12.50 -0.04
C MET A 32 3.24 11.09 -0.58
N VAL A 33 2.22 10.26 -0.82
CA VAL A 33 2.38 8.83 -1.16
C VAL A 33 1.69 8.50 -2.47
N TYR A 34 0.38 8.73 -2.57
CA TYR A 34 -0.42 8.28 -3.69
C TYR A 34 0.04 8.84 -5.04
N PRO A 35 0.37 10.15 -5.21
CA PRO A 35 0.86 10.66 -6.50
C PRO A 35 2.15 9.98 -6.97
N ARG A 36 3.14 9.78 -6.08
CA ARG A 36 4.43 9.15 -6.44
C ARG A 36 4.34 7.64 -6.62
N ARG A 37 3.30 6.99 -6.09
CA ARG A 37 2.99 5.58 -6.33
C ARG A 37 2.15 5.39 -7.60
N ASN A 38 1.35 6.39 -7.98
CA ASN A 38 0.49 6.35 -9.16
C ASN A 38 1.15 6.85 -10.46
N LEU A 39 2.45 6.61 -10.65
CA LEU A 39 3.15 7.10 -11.83
C LEU A 39 2.88 6.25 -13.07
N PRO A 40 2.93 6.82 -14.29
CA PRO A 40 2.84 6.05 -15.53
C PRO A 40 4.12 5.22 -15.75
N ALA A 41 4.01 4.19 -16.59
CA ALA A 41 5.11 3.25 -16.85
C ALA A 41 6.39 3.93 -17.38
N ASP A 42 6.29 5.00 -18.16
CA ASP A 42 7.47 5.73 -18.64
C ASP A 42 8.27 6.37 -17.52
N GLN A 43 7.60 6.84 -16.47
CA GLN A 43 8.27 7.39 -15.29
C GLN A 43 8.87 6.27 -14.44
N TRP A 44 8.22 5.10 -14.34
CA TRP A 44 8.83 3.91 -13.71
C TRP A 44 10.10 3.47 -14.43
N ARG A 45 10.09 3.45 -15.78
CA ARG A 45 11.27 3.18 -16.61
C ARG A 45 12.38 4.19 -16.35
N SER A 46 12.04 5.47 -16.36
CA SER A 46 13.00 6.56 -16.14
C SER A 46 13.65 6.49 -14.75
N ALA A 47 12.88 6.08 -13.74
CA ALA A 47 13.35 5.89 -12.37
C ALA A 47 14.03 4.53 -12.13
N GLN A 48 14.05 3.64 -13.13
CA GLN A 48 14.52 2.24 -12.99
C GLN A 48 13.91 1.52 -11.76
N MET A 49 12.62 1.75 -11.53
CA MET A 49 11.87 1.23 -10.39
C MET A 49 12.03 -0.29 -10.22
N LEU A 50 12.32 -0.75 -8.99
CA LEU A 50 12.59 -2.15 -8.63
C LEU A 50 13.86 -2.78 -9.22
N SER A 51 14.62 -2.08 -10.07
CA SER A 51 15.86 -2.63 -10.64
C SER A 51 16.99 -2.64 -9.61
N LEU A 52 17.55 -3.83 -9.36
CA LEU A 52 18.75 -4.00 -8.53
C LEU A 52 20.05 -3.74 -9.30
N LEU A 53 19.98 -3.79 -10.63
CA LEU A 53 21.14 -3.63 -11.53
C LEU A 53 21.37 -2.17 -11.94
N SER A 54 20.42 -1.28 -11.66
CA SER A 54 20.51 0.17 -11.92
C SER A 54 21.70 0.84 -11.23
N ALA A 55 21.98 0.44 -9.99
CA ALA A 55 23.07 0.97 -9.17
C ALA A 55 23.81 -0.18 -8.45
N PRO A 56 24.72 -0.90 -9.14
CA PRO A 56 25.40 -2.08 -8.58
C PRO A 56 26.16 -1.79 -7.27
N ALA A 57 26.69 -0.57 -7.11
CA ALA A 57 27.37 -0.15 -5.88
C ALA A 57 26.44 -0.09 -4.65
N ALA A 58 25.13 0.09 -4.84
CA ALA A 58 24.13 0.16 -3.78
C ALA A 58 23.42 -1.19 -3.55
N MET A 59 23.89 -2.27 -4.18
CA MET A 59 23.26 -3.59 -4.10
C MET A 59 23.27 -4.17 -2.68
N LEU A 60 24.30 -3.88 -1.89
CA LEU A 60 24.39 -4.32 -0.49
C LEU A 60 23.71 -3.36 0.49
N SER A 61 23.39 -2.13 0.06
CA SER A 61 22.73 -1.14 0.92
C SER A 61 21.29 -1.56 1.21
N PRO A 62 20.79 -1.43 2.45
CA PRO A 62 19.39 -1.70 2.75
C PRO A 62 18.50 -0.77 1.91
N ALA A 63 17.42 -1.32 1.36
CA ALA A 63 16.32 -0.52 0.85
C ALA A 63 15.60 0.11 2.05
N CYS A 64 15.84 1.41 2.27
CA CYS A 64 15.26 2.16 3.38
C CYS A 64 14.52 3.38 2.86
N CYS A 65 13.43 3.74 3.53
CA CYS A 65 12.70 4.99 3.31
C CYS A 65 11.93 5.38 4.58
N ASP A 66 11.70 6.68 4.75
CA ASP A 66 10.96 7.27 5.87
C ASP A 66 9.52 6.75 6.01
N THR A 67 8.96 6.20 4.93
CA THR A 67 7.58 5.71 4.86
C THR A 67 7.52 4.25 4.42
N MET A 68 8.36 3.38 5.00
CA MET A 68 8.43 1.93 4.74
C MET A 68 7.07 1.25 4.44
N PRO A 69 6.06 1.31 5.34
CA PRO A 69 4.77 0.66 5.10
C PRO A 69 4.01 1.23 3.89
N CYS A 70 4.25 2.50 3.55
CA CYS A 70 3.61 3.14 2.41
C CYS A 70 4.17 2.69 1.05
N GLU A 71 5.35 2.04 1.00
CA GLU A 71 5.93 1.60 -0.26
C GLU A 71 5.24 0.36 -0.84
N TYR A 72 4.68 -0.50 0.01
CA TYR A 72 3.94 -1.69 -0.39
C TYR A 72 2.44 -1.60 -0.08
N LEU A 73 1.97 -0.48 0.49
CA LEU A 73 0.54 -0.21 0.64
C LEU A 73 -0.16 -0.29 -0.73
N ALA A 74 -1.26 -1.03 -0.77
CA ALA A 74 -2.05 -1.28 -1.96
C ALA A 74 -2.58 0.04 -2.57
N MET A 75 -2.37 0.20 -3.87
CA MET A 75 -2.91 1.31 -4.67
C MET A 75 -4.43 1.34 -4.64
N GLU A 76 -5.08 0.17 -4.77
CA GLU A 76 -6.55 0.05 -4.75
C GLU A 76 -7.12 0.54 -3.41
N VAL A 77 -6.45 0.23 -2.30
CA VAL A 77 -6.88 0.66 -0.97
C VAL A 77 -6.80 2.18 -0.84
N MET A 78 -5.69 2.80 -1.28
CA MET A 78 -5.55 4.26 -1.29
C MET A 78 -6.59 4.91 -2.21
N GLU A 79 -6.83 4.36 -3.40
CA GLU A 79 -7.87 4.82 -4.33
C GLU A 79 -9.24 4.82 -3.66
N ARG A 80 -9.60 3.72 -3.01
CA ARG A 80 -10.88 3.58 -2.30
C ARG A 80 -11.02 4.59 -1.17
N TRP A 81 -9.97 4.79 -0.37
CA TRP A 81 -9.95 5.81 0.68
C TRP A 81 -10.16 7.21 0.10
N ILE A 82 -9.43 7.58 -0.95
CA ILE A 82 -9.51 8.89 -1.60
C ILE A 82 -10.90 9.12 -2.21
N ILE A 83 -11.41 8.17 -3.00
CA ILE A 83 -12.66 8.31 -3.74
C ILE A 83 -13.85 8.37 -2.78
N ILE A 84 -13.99 7.37 -1.89
CA ILE A 84 -15.13 7.29 -0.97
C ILE A 84 -15.00 8.35 0.12
N GLY A 85 -13.81 8.56 0.68
CA GLY A 85 -13.60 9.50 1.76
C GLY A 85 -13.90 10.95 1.35
N PHE A 86 -13.45 11.40 0.18
CA PHE A 86 -13.82 12.74 -0.32
C PHE A 86 -15.25 12.82 -0.83
N LEU A 87 -15.86 11.71 -1.27
CA LEU A 87 -17.30 11.70 -1.53
C LEU A 87 -18.09 11.94 -0.24
N LEU A 88 -17.76 11.24 0.84
CA LEU A 88 -18.41 11.41 2.16
C LEU A 88 -18.14 12.80 2.76
N CYS A 89 -16.94 13.33 2.57
CA CYS A 89 -16.53 14.66 3.04
C CYS A 89 -16.50 15.69 1.90
N HIS A 90 -17.56 15.67 1.08
CA HIS A 90 -17.65 16.41 -0.20
C HIS A 90 -17.48 17.93 -0.09
N SER A 91 -17.73 18.54 1.06
CA SER A 91 -17.55 19.99 1.26
C SER A 91 -16.10 20.44 1.01
N SER A 92 -15.11 19.59 1.34
CA SER A 92 -13.70 19.88 1.07
C SER A 92 -13.40 20.00 -0.42
N LEU A 93 -14.14 19.29 -1.28
CA LEU A 93 -13.97 19.35 -2.74
C LEU A 93 -14.37 20.70 -3.35
N ASN A 94 -15.05 21.58 -2.61
CA ASN A 94 -15.35 22.94 -3.07
C ASN A 94 -14.44 24.00 -2.44
N THR A 95 -13.82 23.70 -1.30
CA THR A 95 -13.06 24.68 -0.50
C THR A 95 -11.55 24.45 -0.55
N ASN A 96 -11.09 23.25 -0.88
CA ASN A 96 -9.69 22.86 -0.85
C ASN A 96 -9.24 22.31 -2.21
N GLN A 97 -8.27 22.98 -2.85
CA GLN A 97 -7.74 22.56 -4.15
C GLN A 97 -6.97 21.23 -4.07
N ALA A 98 -6.21 21.00 -2.99
CA ALA A 98 -5.46 19.76 -2.83
C ALA A 98 -6.40 18.54 -2.72
N SER A 99 -7.56 18.69 -2.05
CA SER A 99 -8.58 17.64 -2.02
C SER A 99 -9.15 17.36 -3.42
N GLN A 100 -9.39 18.40 -4.21
CA GLN A 100 -9.88 18.25 -5.58
C GLN A 100 -8.86 17.54 -6.46
N ASP A 101 -7.59 17.95 -6.43
CA ASP A 101 -6.54 17.39 -7.26
C ASP A 101 -6.32 15.90 -6.94
N LEU A 102 -6.25 15.56 -5.64
CA LEU A 102 -6.08 14.20 -5.18
C LEU A 102 -7.29 13.32 -5.56
N TRP A 103 -8.51 13.84 -5.42
CA TRP A 103 -9.73 13.14 -5.80
C TRP A 103 -9.85 12.92 -7.32
N LYS A 104 -9.57 13.96 -8.13
CA LYS A 104 -9.55 13.84 -9.60
C LYS A 104 -8.50 12.81 -10.05
N MET A 105 -7.34 12.75 -9.39
CA MET A 105 -6.35 11.73 -9.69
C MET A 105 -6.84 10.32 -9.36
N GLY A 106 -7.58 10.13 -8.27
CA GLY A 106 -8.27 8.87 -7.96
C GLY A 106 -9.30 8.47 -9.02
N LEU A 107 -10.15 9.41 -9.44
CA LEU A 107 -11.16 9.18 -10.49
C LEU A 107 -10.55 8.81 -11.85
N ARG A 108 -9.35 9.33 -12.16
CA ARG A 108 -8.64 9.03 -13.41
C ARG A 108 -7.88 7.68 -13.40
N SER A 109 -7.72 7.03 -12.25
CA SER A 109 -7.01 5.74 -12.13
C SER A 109 -7.82 4.53 -12.62
N GLY A 110 -9.14 4.64 -12.68
CA GLY A 110 -10.00 3.52 -13.02
C GLY A 110 -11.46 3.93 -13.14
N LEU A 111 -12.31 2.97 -13.50
CA LEU A 111 -13.76 3.18 -13.66
C LEU A 111 -14.56 2.53 -12.53
N TYR A 112 -13.99 1.50 -11.93
CA TYR A 112 -14.61 0.68 -10.89
C TYR A 112 -13.64 0.47 -9.72
N ILE A 113 -14.22 0.44 -8.53
CA ILE A 113 -13.56 -0.05 -7.31
C ILE A 113 -14.28 -1.31 -6.84
N THR A 114 -13.57 -2.17 -6.13
CA THR A 114 -14.14 -3.39 -5.57
C THR A 114 -14.75 -3.09 -4.20
N LEU A 115 -16.05 -3.35 -4.04
CA LEU A 115 -16.70 -3.27 -2.73
C LEU A 115 -16.36 -4.50 -1.91
N ILE A 116 -16.69 -5.67 -2.46
CA ILE A 116 -16.40 -6.97 -1.88
C ILE A 116 -16.34 -8.00 -3.01
N ARG A 117 -15.23 -8.74 -3.11
CA ARG A 117 -15.03 -9.79 -4.14
C ARG A 117 -15.28 -9.27 -5.56
N ASP A 118 -16.33 -9.76 -6.22
CA ASP A 118 -16.76 -9.43 -7.58
C ASP A 118 -17.80 -8.31 -7.64
N GLU A 119 -18.28 -7.81 -6.49
CA GLU A 119 -19.19 -6.66 -6.43
C GLU A 119 -18.42 -5.35 -6.69
N LEU A 120 -18.75 -4.71 -7.80
CA LEU A 120 -18.08 -3.52 -8.30
C LEU A 120 -18.95 -2.27 -8.13
N LEU A 121 -18.31 -1.16 -7.73
CA LEU A 121 -18.94 0.16 -7.71
C LEU A 121 -18.43 0.99 -8.89
N ASN A 122 -19.34 1.41 -9.77
CA ASN A 122 -19.01 2.39 -10.80
C ASN A 122 -18.84 3.78 -10.17
N ILE A 123 -17.59 4.20 -9.99
CA ILE A 123 -17.26 5.40 -9.19
C ILE A 123 -17.83 6.67 -9.80
N HIS A 124 -17.77 6.81 -11.13
CA HIS A 124 -18.22 8.01 -11.82
C HIS A 124 -19.73 8.14 -11.77
N LYS A 125 -20.45 7.05 -12.01
CA LYS A 125 -21.91 7.02 -11.95
C LYS A 125 -22.41 7.37 -10.54
N VAL A 126 -21.85 6.72 -9.53
CA VAL A 126 -22.31 6.90 -8.14
C VAL A 126 -22.00 8.30 -7.63
N THR A 127 -20.80 8.83 -7.92
CA THR A 127 -20.44 10.20 -7.52
C THR A 127 -21.28 11.25 -8.25
N GLU A 128 -21.57 11.05 -9.55
CA GLU A 128 -22.48 11.92 -10.31
C GLU A 128 -23.89 11.90 -9.73
N ASP A 129 -24.48 10.71 -9.53
CA ASP A 129 -25.82 10.53 -8.99
C ASP A 129 -25.94 11.18 -7.58
N CYS A 130 -24.90 11.07 -6.75
CA CYS A 130 -24.85 11.74 -5.44
C CYS A 130 -24.82 13.26 -5.57
N PHE A 131 -23.94 13.81 -6.41
CA PHE A 131 -23.76 15.27 -6.53
C PHE A 131 -24.87 15.97 -7.30
N ASP A 132 -25.58 15.28 -8.19
CA ASP A 132 -26.76 15.83 -8.86
C ASP A 132 -27.88 16.19 -7.87
N SER A 133 -27.96 15.44 -6.76
CA SER A 133 -28.92 15.71 -5.68
C SER A 133 -28.52 16.88 -4.76
N ILE A 134 -27.30 17.43 -4.89
CA ILE A 134 -26.75 18.45 -4.00
C ILE A 134 -26.53 19.77 -4.74
N LYS A 135 -27.19 20.84 -4.28
CA LYS A 135 -27.02 22.18 -4.85
C LYS A 135 -25.57 22.66 -4.73
N GLY A 136 -25.04 23.26 -5.79
CA GLY A 136 -23.70 23.86 -5.83
C GLY A 136 -22.58 22.96 -6.37
N TYR A 137 -22.89 21.72 -6.77
CA TYR A 137 -21.89 20.74 -7.22
C TYR A 137 -21.75 20.61 -8.75
N ASN A 138 -22.39 21.48 -9.54
CA ASN A 138 -22.33 21.44 -11.02
C ASN A 138 -20.89 21.42 -11.57
N LYS A 139 -19.98 22.17 -10.95
CA LYS A 139 -18.55 22.15 -11.33
C LYS A 139 -17.89 20.79 -11.05
N ARG A 140 -18.26 20.15 -9.93
CA ARG A 140 -17.74 18.82 -9.54
C ARG A 140 -18.30 17.72 -10.44
N ILE A 141 -19.56 17.84 -10.89
CA ILE A 141 -20.14 16.97 -11.92
C ILE A 141 -19.35 17.08 -13.24
N ALA A 142 -18.97 18.30 -13.65
CA ALA A 142 -18.11 18.48 -14.82
C ALA A 142 -16.74 17.81 -14.65
N ASP A 143 -16.10 17.95 -13.48
CA ASP A 143 -14.84 17.25 -13.18
C ASP A 143 -14.96 15.72 -13.20
N ILE A 144 -16.09 15.16 -12.76
CA ILE A 144 -16.35 13.71 -12.82
C ILE A 144 -16.40 13.24 -14.28
N LYS A 145 -17.11 13.98 -15.15
CA LYS A 145 -17.23 13.66 -16.57
C LYS A 145 -15.88 13.73 -17.28
N GLU A 146 -15.13 14.78 -17.03
CA GLU A 146 -13.76 14.96 -17.54
C GLU A 146 -12.84 13.82 -17.06
N SER A 147 -12.90 13.47 -15.77
CA SER A 147 -12.08 12.40 -15.19
C SER A 147 -12.42 11.03 -15.77
N ARG A 148 -13.69 10.77 -16.05
CA ARG A 148 -14.16 9.53 -16.70
C ARG A 148 -13.57 9.36 -18.10
N GLU A 149 -13.51 10.43 -18.88
CA GLU A 149 -12.91 10.42 -20.21
C GLU A 149 -11.40 10.17 -20.14
N HIS A 150 -10.73 10.77 -19.15
CA HIS A 150 -9.30 10.60 -18.90
C HIS A 150 -8.93 9.33 -18.11
N ALA A 151 -9.87 8.49 -17.72
CA ALA A 151 -9.58 7.25 -17.01
C ALA A 151 -8.58 6.38 -17.82
N ILE A 152 -7.44 6.09 -17.21
CA ILE A 152 -6.27 5.48 -17.85
C ILE A 152 -6.43 3.96 -17.92
N ALA A 153 -5.90 3.34 -18.99
CA ALA A 153 -5.68 1.89 -19.04
C ALA A 153 -4.25 1.56 -18.63
N ASN A 154 -4.07 0.65 -17.66
CA ASN A 154 -2.76 0.42 -17.03
C ASN A 154 -1.87 -0.62 -17.76
N TRP A 155 -2.11 -0.93 -19.02
CA TRP A 155 -1.42 -2.03 -19.71
C TRP A 155 0.10 -1.86 -19.78
N TRP A 156 0.60 -0.63 -19.93
CA TRP A 156 2.03 -0.35 -19.95
C TRP A 156 2.73 -0.67 -18.61
N ARG A 157 2.01 -0.58 -17.49
CA ARG A 157 2.54 -0.93 -16.16
C ARG A 157 2.76 -2.43 -16.04
N ARG A 158 1.80 -3.25 -16.52
CA ARG A 158 1.94 -4.72 -16.55
C ARG A 158 3.14 -5.16 -17.39
N LEU A 159 3.33 -4.56 -18.57
CA LEU A 159 4.49 -4.83 -19.41
C LEU A 159 5.81 -4.50 -18.70
N TYR A 160 5.87 -3.36 -18.02
CA TYR A 160 7.05 -2.98 -17.23
C TYR A 160 7.32 -3.96 -16.08
N LEU A 161 6.29 -4.27 -15.30
CA LEU A 161 6.39 -5.16 -14.13
C LEU A 161 6.87 -6.56 -14.52
N ARG A 162 6.45 -7.12 -15.66
CA ARG A 162 6.98 -8.40 -16.17
C ARG A 162 8.51 -8.38 -16.29
N GLY A 163 9.07 -7.32 -16.88
CA GLY A 163 10.52 -7.15 -16.99
C GLY A 163 11.20 -6.97 -15.63
N ALA A 164 10.64 -6.10 -14.79
CA ALA A 164 11.19 -5.80 -13.47
C ALA A 164 11.19 -7.01 -12.54
N LEU A 165 10.07 -7.74 -12.44
CA LEU A 165 9.95 -8.94 -11.61
C LEU A 165 10.85 -10.07 -12.11
N LYS A 166 11.01 -10.21 -13.43
CA LYS A 166 11.94 -11.18 -14.03
C LYS A 166 13.39 -10.91 -13.67
N GLU A 167 13.83 -9.65 -13.79
CA GLU A 167 15.16 -9.23 -13.36
C GLU A 167 15.35 -9.48 -11.86
N LEU A 168 14.43 -8.96 -11.03
CA LEU A 168 14.47 -9.09 -9.59
C LEU A 168 14.54 -10.55 -9.15
N SER A 169 13.69 -11.41 -9.71
CA SER A 169 13.66 -12.84 -9.40
C SER A 169 14.99 -13.53 -9.74
N LYS A 170 15.58 -13.23 -10.91
CA LYS A 170 16.84 -13.83 -11.34
C LYS A 170 18.01 -13.40 -10.46
N VAL A 171 18.09 -12.11 -10.12
CA VAL A 171 19.15 -11.59 -9.25
C VAL A 171 19.06 -12.19 -7.85
N LEU A 172 17.86 -12.30 -7.28
CA LEU A 172 17.65 -12.88 -5.94
C LEU A 172 17.82 -14.40 -5.92
N GLU A 173 17.57 -15.10 -7.03
CA GLU A 173 17.84 -16.53 -7.17
C GLU A 173 19.34 -16.83 -7.25
N ASP A 174 20.10 -15.98 -7.94
CA ASP A 174 21.56 -16.08 -8.05
C ASP A 174 22.24 -15.70 -6.72
N GLU A 175 21.75 -14.64 -6.06
CA GLU A 175 22.29 -14.13 -4.80
C GLU A 175 21.20 -14.01 -3.71
N PRO A 176 20.79 -15.12 -3.07
CA PRO A 176 19.74 -15.10 -2.02
C PRO A 176 20.08 -14.25 -0.80
N GLY A 177 21.36 -13.95 -0.57
CA GLY A 177 21.81 -13.04 0.49
C GLY A 177 21.23 -11.62 0.36
N LEU A 178 20.88 -11.20 -0.85
CA LEU A 178 20.27 -9.90 -1.12
C LEU A 178 18.83 -9.80 -0.59
N LEU A 179 18.16 -10.92 -0.29
CA LEU A 179 16.82 -10.91 0.30
C LEU A 179 16.79 -10.22 1.67
N GLY A 180 17.90 -10.16 2.40
CA GLY A 180 18.02 -9.35 3.61
C GLY A 180 17.86 -7.85 3.32
N PRO A 181 18.86 -7.19 2.68
CA PRO A 181 18.80 -5.76 2.41
C PRO A 181 17.70 -5.34 1.41
N LYS A 182 17.19 -6.25 0.57
CA LYS A 182 16.22 -5.94 -0.50
C LYS A 182 14.84 -6.56 -0.30
N ALA A 183 14.52 -7.06 0.90
CA ALA A 183 13.18 -7.59 1.22
C ALA A 183 12.05 -6.64 0.79
N LEU A 184 12.21 -5.33 1.03
CA LEU A 184 11.23 -4.31 0.65
C LEU A 184 10.88 -4.35 -0.84
N PHE A 185 11.87 -4.53 -1.72
CA PHE A 185 11.64 -4.56 -3.17
C PHE A 185 10.77 -5.73 -3.58
N VAL A 186 10.88 -6.87 -2.87
CA VAL A 186 10.02 -8.03 -3.12
C VAL A 186 8.56 -7.70 -2.79
N PHE A 187 8.29 -7.13 -1.61
CA PHE A 187 6.93 -6.77 -1.21
C PHE A 187 6.33 -5.65 -2.04
N MET A 188 7.14 -4.66 -2.46
CA MET A 188 6.71 -3.65 -3.44
C MET A 188 6.34 -4.29 -4.78
N ALA A 189 7.19 -5.16 -5.32
CA ALA A 189 6.96 -5.84 -6.59
C ALA A 189 5.69 -6.70 -6.57
N LEU A 190 5.47 -7.44 -5.48
CA LEU A 190 4.26 -8.22 -5.26
C LEU A 190 3.02 -7.32 -5.20
N SER A 191 3.06 -6.27 -4.37
CA SER A 191 1.94 -5.33 -4.21
C SER A 191 1.55 -4.66 -5.53
N PHE A 192 2.53 -4.18 -6.29
CA PHE A 192 2.27 -3.48 -7.57
C PHE A 192 1.69 -4.44 -8.60
N SER A 193 2.21 -5.67 -8.65
CA SER A 193 1.73 -6.69 -9.59
C SER A 193 0.33 -7.17 -9.22
N ARG A 194 0.05 -7.39 -7.93
CA ARG A 194 -1.27 -7.72 -7.42
C ARG A 194 -2.28 -6.66 -7.80
N ASP A 195 -1.98 -5.39 -7.54
CA ASP A 195 -2.87 -4.27 -7.84
C ASP A 195 -3.20 -4.19 -9.34
N GLU A 196 -2.21 -4.40 -10.21
CA GLU A 196 -2.40 -4.41 -11.66
C GLU A 196 -3.20 -5.61 -12.17
N VAL A 197 -3.01 -6.80 -11.59
CA VAL A 197 -3.82 -8.00 -11.89
C VAL A 197 -5.28 -7.76 -11.49
N LEU A 198 -5.53 -7.32 -10.26
CA LEU A 198 -6.89 -7.03 -9.79
C LEU A 198 -7.54 -5.86 -10.55
N TRP A 199 -6.75 -4.87 -10.98
CA TRP A 199 -7.21 -3.79 -11.84
C TRP A 199 -7.66 -4.31 -13.19
N LEU A 200 -6.89 -5.20 -13.82
CA LEU A 200 -7.27 -5.77 -15.10
C LEU A 200 -8.58 -6.56 -15.00
N LEU A 201 -8.70 -7.43 -14.00
CA LEU A 201 -9.86 -8.31 -13.83
C LEU A 201 -11.17 -7.55 -13.69
N ARG A 202 -11.21 -6.53 -12.83
CA ARG A 202 -12.43 -5.75 -12.62
C ARG A 202 -12.85 -4.93 -13.85
N HIS A 203 -11.90 -4.60 -14.73
CA HIS A 203 -12.18 -3.83 -15.94
C HIS A 203 -12.38 -4.68 -17.20
N TYR A 204 -11.86 -5.92 -17.25
CA TYR A 204 -11.90 -6.80 -18.43
C TYR A 204 -13.32 -7.01 -18.98
N GLU A 205 -14.30 -7.27 -18.10
CA GLU A 205 -15.70 -7.46 -18.51
C GLU A 205 -16.51 -6.16 -18.56
N ASN A 206 -15.97 -5.07 -18.00
CA ASN A 206 -16.68 -3.82 -17.76
C ASN A 206 -16.16 -2.66 -18.63
N VAL A 207 -15.54 -2.97 -19.77
CA VAL A 207 -14.98 -1.97 -20.69
C VAL A 207 -16.10 -1.10 -21.29
N PRO A 208 -16.08 0.23 -21.10
CA PRO A 208 -17.04 1.11 -21.75
C PRO A 208 -16.88 1.09 -23.27
N LYS A 209 -17.98 1.24 -24.01
CA LYS A 209 -17.97 1.34 -25.49
C LYS A 209 -17.10 2.48 -26.04
N THR A 210 -16.78 3.47 -25.21
CA THR A 210 -15.93 4.61 -25.57
C THR A 210 -14.43 4.32 -25.45
N LYS A 211 -14.04 3.14 -24.95
CA LYS A 211 -12.65 2.73 -24.74
C LYS A 211 -12.31 1.55 -25.65
N THR A 212 -11.03 1.44 -26.00
CA THR A 212 -10.49 0.37 -26.84
C THR A 212 -10.42 -0.93 -26.04
N PRO A 213 -11.17 -1.99 -26.39
CA PRO A 213 -11.20 -3.24 -25.62
C PRO A 213 -9.83 -3.92 -25.47
N GLU A 214 -8.96 -3.80 -26.47
CA GLU A 214 -7.64 -4.41 -26.50
C GLU A 214 -6.72 -3.91 -25.38
N ASP A 215 -6.91 -2.67 -24.90
CA ASP A 215 -6.14 -2.09 -23.79
C ASP A 215 -6.45 -2.78 -22.43
N TYR A 216 -7.53 -3.55 -22.37
CA TYR A 216 -8.02 -4.26 -21.19
C TYR A 216 -7.80 -5.77 -21.28
N VAL A 217 -6.98 -6.24 -22.22
CA VAL A 217 -6.59 -7.65 -22.34
C VAL A 217 -5.08 -7.76 -22.10
N ASP A 218 -4.65 -8.89 -21.55
CA ASP A 218 -3.22 -9.19 -21.40
C ASP A 218 -2.95 -10.67 -21.66
N SER A 219 -2.42 -11.00 -22.84
CA SER A 219 -2.08 -12.37 -23.21
C SER A 219 -0.87 -12.94 -22.46
N GLN A 220 -0.11 -12.08 -21.77
CA GLN A 220 1.09 -12.45 -21.02
C GLN A 220 0.87 -12.34 -19.50
N ILE A 221 -0.38 -12.33 -19.04
CA ILE A 221 -0.68 -12.26 -17.61
C ILE A 221 -0.07 -13.43 -16.82
N ALA A 222 0.03 -14.61 -17.44
CA ALA A 222 0.66 -15.78 -16.84
C ALA A 222 2.15 -15.57 -16.51
N GLU A 223 2.91 -14.84 -17.33
CA GLU A 223 4.32 -14.52 -17.04
C GLU A 223 4.43 -13.65 -15.78
N LEU A 224 3.53 -12.67 -15.61
CA LEU A 224 3.49 -11.83 -14.42
C LEU A 224 3.18 -12.66 -13.16
N LEU A 225 2.14 -13.50 -13.22
CA LEU A 225 1.75 -14.39 -12.12
C LEU A 225 2.85 -15.38 -11.75
N PHE A 226 3.54 -15.93 -12.75
CA PHE A 226 4.67 -16.83 -12.54
C PHE A 226 5.79 -16.16 -11.73
N TYR A 227 6.19 -14.93 -12.09
CA TYR A 227 7.23 -14.25 -11.33
C TYR A 227 6.76 -13.76 -9.96
N MET A 228 5.47 -13.47 -9.77
CA MET A 228 4.92 -13.24 -8.43
C MET A 228 5.09 -14.48 -7.54
N GLU A 229 4.71 -15.66 -8.02
CA GLU A 229 4.90 -16.92 -7.27
C GLU A 229 6.38 -17.24 -7.04
N LYS A 230 7.25 -16.97 -8.03
CA LYS A 230 8.68 -17.17 -7.88
C LYS A 230 9.29 -16.30 -6.77
N LEU A 231 8.87 -15.03 -6.67
CA LEU A 231 9.31 -14.13 -5.60
C LEU A 231 8.82 -14.58 -4.22
N LYS A 232 7.58 -15.07 -4.13
CA LYS A 232 7.02 -15.64 -2.88
C LYS A 232 7.84 -16.86 -2.43
N ASP A 233 8.13 -17.78 -3.36
CA ASP A 233 8.94 -18.96 -3.08
C ASP A 233 10.35 -18.61 -2.58
N LEU A 234 11.01 -17.62 -3.21
CA LEU A 234 12.33 -17.15 -2.78
C LEU A 234 12.34 -16.65 -1.34
N ILE A 235 11.35 -15.84 -0.93
CA ILE A 235 11.22 -15.35 0.46
C ILE A 235 11.02 -16.51 1.43
N LEU A 236 10.13 -17.46 1.12
CA LEU A 236 9.84 -18.58 2.00
C LEU A 236 11.04 -19.53 2.14
N LYS A 237 11.66 -19.88 1.01
CA LYS A 237 12.83 -20.76 0.93
C LYS A 237 14.04 -20.20 1.66
N HIS A 238 14.25 -18.89 1.61
CA HIS A 238 15.39 -18.21 2.23
C HIS A 238 14.99 -17.37 3.46
N SER A 239 13.87 -17.69 4.10
CA SER A 239 13.34 -17.02 5.29
C SER A 239 14.39 -16.83 6.39
N ARG A 240 15.23 -17.83 6.66
CA ARG A 240 16.32 -17.73 7.65
C ARG A 240 17.36 -16.67 7.32
N VAL A 241 17.63 -16.42 6.03
CA VAL A 241 18.56 -15.36 5.58
C VAL A 241 17.96 -13.99 5.89
N VAL A 242 16.68 -13.81 5.58
CA VAL A 242 15.91 -12.59 5.87
C VAL A 242 15.86 -12.34 7.38
N GLN A 243 15.49 -13.35 8.17
CA GLN A 243 15.44 -13.27 9.64
C GLN A 243 16.81 -12.93 10.23
N ARG A 244 17.89 -13.59 9.79
CA ARG A 244 19.23 -13.31 10.30
C ARG A 244 19.62 -11.84 10.06
N TYR A 245 19.37 -11.34 8.85
CA TYR A 245 19.67 -9.95 8.50
C TYR A 245 18.88 -8.96 9.35
N HIS A 246 17.56 -9.12 9.42
CA HIS A 246 16.70 -8.20 10.16
C HIS A 246 16.87 -8.30 11.67
N LEU A 247 17.22 -9.46 12.23
CA LEU A 247 17.58 -9.57 13.64
C LEU A 247 18.79 -8.68 13.97
N GLN A 248 19.85 -8.76 13.16
CA GLN A 248 21.04 -7.92 13.36
C GLN A 248 20.69 -6.44 13.24
N TYR A 249 19.84 -6.09 12.27
CA TYR A 249 19.37 -4.72 12.07
C TYR A 249 18.59 -4.20 13.30
N LEU A 250 17.65 -5.00 13.80
CA LEU A 250 16.85 -4.68 14.98
C LEU A 250 17.72 -4.47 16.22
N ALA A 251 18.65 -5.40 16.48
CA ALA A 251 19.48 -5.38 17.68
C ALA A 251 20.57 -4.31 17.66
N GLN A 252 21.16 -4.03 16.50
CA GLN A 252 22.38 -3.22 16.39
C GLN A 252 22.15 -1.82 15.82
N PHE A 253 21.05 -1.60 15.09
CA PHE A 253 20.74 -0.30 14.51
C PHE A 253 19.46 0.27 15.09
N ASP A 254 18.33 -0.42 14.94
CA ASP A 254 17.03 0.12 15.33
C ASP A 254 16.96 0.40 16.83
N ALA A 255 17.45 -0.52 17.66
CA ALA A 255 17.50 -0.35 19.11
C ALA A 255 18.30 0.91 19.51
N LEU A 256 19.45 1.15 18.88
CA LEU A 256 20.30 2.32 19.16
C LEU A 256 19.65 3.62 18.67
N ALA A 257 19.18 3.63 17.41
CA ALA A 257 18.52 4.81 16.82
C ALA A 257 17.25 5.20 17.59
N LEU A 258 16.47 4.20 18.01
CA LEU A 258 15.27 4.41 18.82
C LEU A 258 15.65 4.96 20.20
N ASN A 259 16.65 4.37 20.87
CA ASN A 259 17.11 4.86 22.16
C ASN A 259 17.60 6.31 22.07
N ASP A 260 18.46 6.63 21.11
CA ASP A 260 18.95 8.00 20.90
C ASP A 260 17.81 8.99 20.64
N THR A 261 16.80 8.58 19.88
CA THR A 261 15.61 9.39 19.61
C THR A 261 14.82 9.66 20.88
N ILE A 262 14.63 8.64 21.73
CA ILE A 262 13.91 8.76 23.01
C ILE A 262 14.67 9.66 23.98
N GLN A 263 16.00 9.52 24.10
CA GLN A 263 16.81 10.33 25.02
C GLN A 263 16.81 11.83 24.67
N ASN A 264 16.55 12.17 23.41
CA ASN A 264 16.46 13.55 22.95
C ASN A 264 15.08 14.19 23.18
N MET A 265 14.11 13.46 23.77
CA MET A 265 12.78 14.00 24.06
C MET A 265 12.78 14.78 25.38
N ASN A 266 12.26 16.02 25.34
CA ASN A 266 12.28 16.91 26.51
C ASN A 266 11.24 16.56 27.59
N VAL A 267 10.09 16.00 27.21
CA VAL A 267 8.98 15.67 28.13
C VAL A 267 8.33 14.40 27.63
N CYS A 268 8.31 13.35 28.44
CA CYS A 268 7.60 12.11 28.15
C CYS A 268 6.83 11.67 29.41
N PRO A 269 5.51 11.47 29.34
CA PRO A 269 4.77 10.90 30.46
C PRO A 269 5.18 9.44 30.72
N GLU A 270 4.82 8.94 31.90
CA GLU A 270 5.28 7.64 32.40
C GLU A 270 4.81 6.47 31.51
N GLU A 271 3.55 6.46 31.08
CA GLU A 271 2.99 5.38 30.26
C GLU A 271 3.71 5.26 28.91
N GLU A 272 3.89 6.37 28.20
CA GLU A 272 4.61 6.40 26.93
C GLU A 272 6.09 6.03 27.11
N SER A 273 6.71 6.46 28.22
CA SER A 273 8.09 6.12 28.55
C SER A 273 8.27 4.62 28.79
N ILE A 274 7.33 3.97 29.47
CA ILE A 274 7.34 2.51 29.67
C ILE A 274 7.28 1.78 28.33
N LEU A 275 6.38 2.17 27.43
CA LEU A 275 6.26 1.56 26.10
C LEU A 275 7.56 1.71 25.29
N MET A 276 8.07 2.94 25.20
CA MET A 276 9.29 3.24 24.45
C MET A 276 10.52 2.50 25.00
N THR A 277 10.65 2.42 26.32
CA THR A 277 11.74 1.66 26.96
C THR A 277 11.59 0.15 26.73
N SER A 278 10.36 -0.36 26.72
CA SER A 278 10.06 -1.76 26.42
C SER A 278 10.47 -2.12 24.99
N PHE A 279 10.25 -1.22 24.01
CA PHE A 279 10.72 -1.42 22.64
C PHE A 279 12.24 -1.59 22.59
N VAL A 280 12.99 -0.61 23.11
CA VAL A 280 14.46 -0.67 23.12
C VAL A 280 14.97 -1.94 23.81
N SER A 281 14.38 -2.30 24.95
CA SER A 281 14.79 -3.49 25.71
C SER A 281 14.53 -4.78 24.93
N SER A 282 13.36 -4.89 24.29
CA SER A 282 12.98 -6.06 23.49
C SER A 282 13.89 -6.24 22.28
N LEU A 283 14.22 -5.14 21.59
CA LEU A 283 15.10 -5.17 20.42
C LEU A 283 16.56 -5.46 20.80
N SER A 284 17.06 -4.86 21.88
CA SER A 284 18.44 -5.03 22.34
C SER A 284 18.73 -6.44 22.88
N ALA A 285 17.69 -7.16 23.33
CA ALA A 285 17.82 -8.53 23.82
C ALA A 285 18.03 -9.55 22.69
N LEU A 286 17.80 -9.17 21.43
CA LEU A 286 17.88 -10.08 20.30
C LEU A 286 19.33 -10.48 20.00
N THR A 287 19.53 -11.77 19.74
CA THR A 287 20.85 -12.30 19.36
C THR A 287 20.75 -13.28 18.19
N VAL A 288 21.77 -13.28 17.33
CA VAL A 288 21.83 -14.14 16.14
C VAL A 288 21.71 -15.63 16.47
N LYS A 289 22.11 -16.02 17.69
CA LYS A 289 21.98 -17.40 18.20
C LYS A 289 20.53 -17.89 18.20
N GLN A 290 19.56 -17.00 18.39
CA GLN A 290 18.14 -17.36 18.40
C GLN A 290 17.67 -17.84 17.03
N VAL A 291 18.12 -17.17 15.94
CA VAL A 291 17.83 -17.61 14.57
C VAL A 291 18.57 -18.91 14.24
N GLU A 292 19.81 -19.07 14.69
CA GLU A 292 20.57 -20.31 14.50
C GLU A 292 19.95 -21.49 15.26
N ALA A 293 19.36 -21.25 16.42
CA ALA A 293 18.61 -22.22 17.21
C ALA A 293 17.20 -22.50 16.66
N GLY A 294 16.71 -21.69 15.71
CA GLY A 294 15.37 -21.82 15.15
C GLY A 294 14.26 -21.43 16.13
N GLU A 295 14.52 -20.46 17.01
CA GLU A 295 13.50 -19.91 17.92
C GLU A 295 12.34 -19.28 17.13
N GLU A 296 11.12 -19.45 17.65
CA GLU A 296 9.95 -18.73 17.14
C GLU A 296 9.90 -17.33 17.76
N PHE A 297 9.81 -16.31 16.91
CA PHE A 297 9.69 -14.92 17.32
C PHE A 297 8.21 -14.50 17.36
N ASP A 298 7.85 -13.63 18.31
CA ASP A 298 6.53 -13.00 18.37
C ASP A 298 6.67 -11.53 18.74
N PHE A 299 6.45 -10.65 17.77
CA PHE A 299 6.51 -9.20 17.92
C PHE A 299 5.12 -8.55 17.83
N ARG A 300 4.03 -9.34 17.89
CA ARG A 300 2.66 -8.79 17.82
C ARG A 300 2.38 -7.80 18.94
N ALA A 301 2.88 -8.07 20.14
CA ALA A 301 2.76 -7.17 21.28
C ALA A 301 3.45 -5.83 21.02
N LEU A 302 4.70 -5.85 20.53
CA LEU A 302 5.47 -4.64 20.19
C LEU A 302 4.75 -3.81 19.12
N ARG A 303 4.27 -4.44 18.04
CA ARG A 303 3.52 -3.74 16.98
C ARG A 303 2.21 -3.14 17.49
N LEU A 304 1.49 -3.86 18.35
CA LEU A 304 0.26 -3.35 18.95
C LEU A 304 0.52 -2.21 19.94
N ASP A 305 1.62 -2.27 20.70
CA ASP A 305 2.04 -1.19 21.58
C ASP A 305 2.51 0.05 20.79
N TRP A 306 3.12 -0.13 19.62
CA TRP A 306 3.36 0.98 18.71
C TRP A 306 2.05 1.64 18.26
N LEU A 307 1.04 0.86 17.90
CA LEU A 307 -0.29 1.38 17.57
C LEU A 307 -0.94 2.11 18.76
N ARG A 308 -0.80 1.59 19.98
CA ARG A 308 -1.27 2.27 21.21
C ARG A 308 -0.56 3.59 21.42
N LEU A 309 0.76 3.62 21.27
CA LEU A 309 1.56 4.84 21.40
C LEU A 309 1.14 5.89 20.36
N GLN A 310 0.89 5.50 19.10
CA GLN A 310 0.33 6.39 18.09
C GLN A 310 -1.01 6.98 18.53
N ALA A 311 -1.90 6.18 19.12
CA ALA A 311 -3.19 6.65 19.62
C ALA A 311 -3.02 7.66 20.77
N TYR A 312 -2.15 7.38 21.75
CA TYR A 312 -1.91 8.26 22.89
C TYR A 312 -1.30 9.61 22.50
N THR A 313 -0.42 9.58 21.50
CA THR A 313 0.37 10.75 21.07
C THR A 313 -0.27 11.55 19.93
N SER A 314 -1.37 11.07 19.35
CA SER A 314 -2.05 11.73 18.21
C SER A 314 -3.39 12.39 18.57
N VAL A 315 -3.83 12.31 19.83
CA VAL A 315 -5.05 13.01 20.29
C VAL A 315 -4.82 14.51 20.45
N PHE A 316 -5.92 15.27 20.39
CA PHE A 316 -5.87 16.70 20.65
C PHE A 316 -5.35 16.99 22.06
N LYS A 317 -4.29 17.82 22.15
CA LYS A 317 -3.58 18.16 23.40
C LYS A 317 -2.89 16.97 24.09
N ALA A 318 -2.44 15.96 23.33
CA ALA A 318 -1.55 14.94 23.84
C ALA A 318 -0.32 15.59 24.52
N PRO A 319 0.13 15.10 25.69
CA PRO A 319 1.32 15.62 26.37
C PRO A 319 2.60 15.46 25.55
N LEU A 320 2.68 14.39 24.74
CA LEU A 320 3.75 14.09 23.80
C LEU A 320 3.14 14.01 22.39
N PRO A 321 3.02 15.12 21.64
CA PRO A 321 2.38 15.11 20.33
C PRO A 321 3.30 14.46 19.29
N LEU A 322 2.88 13.36 18.67
CA LEU A 322 3.73 12.63 17.69
C LEU A 322 4.18 13.49 16.52
N LYS A 323 3.33 14.44 16.10
CA LYS A 323 3.64 15.41 15.04
C LYS A 323 4.88 16.25 15.31
N ASP A 324 5.26 16.43 16.57
CA ASP A 324 6.44 17.20 16.98
C ASP A 324 7.69 16.32 17.04
N TYR A 325 7.52 14.99 16.90
CA TYR A 325 8.58 13.97 16.89
C TYR A 325 8.50 13.05 15.66
N PRO A 326 8.61 13.59 14.43
CA PRO A 326 8.44 12.81 13.20
C PRO A 326 9.48 11.68 13.05
N ASP A 327 10.69 11.86 13.58
CA ASP A 327 11.75 10.85 13.50
C ASP A 327 11.44 9.59 14.33
N LEU A 328 10.73 9.75 15.46
CA LEU A 328 10.22 8.61 16.22
C LEU A 328 9.28 7.77 15.35
N ALA A 329 8.33 8.41 14.67
CA ALA A 329 7.39 7.71 13.80
C ALA A 329 8.09 7.02 12.63
N LYS A 330 9.09 7.66 12.01
CA LYS A 330 9.88 7.05 10.92
C LYS A 330 10.63 5.81 11.38
N ILE A 331 11.36 5.90 12.50
CA ILE A 331 12.12 4.79 13.05
C ILE A 331 11.18 3.65 13.45
N MET A 332 10.10 3.95 14.18
CA MET A 332 9.15 2.92 14.61
C MET A 332 8.44 2.23 13.43
N ASN A 333 8.09 2.95 12.37
CA ASN A 333 7.51 2.36 11.16
C ASN A 333 8.50 1.47 10.40
N MET A 334 9.79 1.85 10.40
CA MET A 334 10.86 1.01 9.84
C MET A 334 11.09 -0.24 10.71
N THR A 335 11.16 -0.08 12.03
CA THR A 335 11.27 -1.18 13.00
C THR A 335 10.09 -2.12 12.90
N GLU A 336 8.86 -1.62 12.74
CA GLU A 336 7.68 -2.46 12.52
C GLU A 336 7.88 -3.38 11.30
N PHE A 337 8.33 -2.83 10.16
CA PHE A 337 8.63 -3.63 8.98
C PHE A 337 9.72 -4.67 9.27
N HIS A 338 10.80 -4.30 9.94
CA HIS A 338 11.85 -5.24 10.34
C HIS A 338 11.34 -6.36 11.27
N THR A 339 10.43 -6.07 12.20
CA THR A 339 9.81 -7.12 13.02
C THR A 339 8.95 -8.07 12.20
N LYS A 340 8.22 -7.57 11.19
CA LYS A 340 7.45 -8.43 10.26
C LYS A 340 8.35 -9.39 9.49
N MET A 341 9.59 -9.00 9.21
CA MET A 341 10.58 -9.87 8.57
C MET A 341 11.07 -11.00 9.49
N MET A 342 10.79 -10.92 10.79
CA MET A 342 11.11 -11.95 11.77
C MET A 342 9.98 -12.97 11.92
N ASP A 343 8.75 -12.50 12.13
CA ASP A 343 7.62 -13.33 12.57
C ASP A 343 6.41 -13.35 11.63
N SER A 344 6.33 -12.45 10.65
CA SER A 344 5.10 -12.19 9.88
C SER A 344 5.31 -12.17 8.36
N MET A 345 6.39 -12.79 7.85
CA MET A 345 6.64 -12.82 6.40
C MET A 345 5.50 -13.47 5.62
N GLY A 346 4.90 -14.56 6.15
CA GLY A 346 3.75 -15.22 5.52
C GLY A 346 2.52 -14.31 5.44
N GLU A 347 2.21 -13.58 6.51
CA GLU A 347 1.12 -12.61 6.54
C GLU A 347 1.36 -11.46 5.55
N LEU A 348 2.60 -10.95 5.48
CA LEU A 348 2.94 -9.87 4.55
C LEU A 348 2.93 -10.33 3.09
N LEU A 349 3.35 -11.57 2.80
CA LEU A 349 3.18 -12.16 1.48
C LEU A 349 1.70 -12.25 1.12
N GLN A 350 0.83 -12.65 2.05
CA GLN A 350 -0.62 -12.65 1.82
C GLN A 350 -1.14 -11.23 1.57
N GLU A 351 -0.81 -10.25 2.41
CA GLU A 351 -1.23 -8.85 2.26
C GLU A 351 -0.88 -8.27 0.87
N THR A 352 0.34 -8.54 0.41
CA THR A 352 0.92 -7.94 -0.81
C THR A 352 0.68 -8.74 -2.08
N SER A 353 0.29 -10.02 -1.99
CA SER A 353 0.15 -10.88 -3.17
C SER A 353 -1.15 -11.68 -3.23
N ASP A 354 -2.09 -11.48 -2.30
CA ASP A 354 -3.36 -12.20 -2.32
C ASP A 354 -4.15 -11.94 -3.61
N LEU A 355 -4.50 -13.03 -4.26
CA LEU A 355 -5.33 -13.09 -5.47
C LEU A 355 -6.55 -14.00 -5.24
N SER A 356 -6.93 -14.27 -3.99
CA SER A 356 -8.10 -15.10 -3.65
C SER A 356 -9.41 -14.63 -4.32
N THR A 357 -9.52 -13.34 -4.63
CA THR A 357 -10.62 -12.76 -5.42
C THR A 357 -10.80 -13.42 -6.79
N LEU A 358 -9.73 -14.01 -7.37
CA LEU A 358 -9.80 -14.77 -8.62
C LEU A 358 -10.87 -15.86 -8.59
N TRP A 359 -11.13 -16.47 -7.44
CA TRP A 359 -12.20 -17.46 -7.28
C TRP A 359 -13.58 -16.91 -7.66
N SER A 360 -13.85 -15.64 -7.31
CA SER A 360 -15.15 -15.01 -7.59
C SER A 360 -15.27 -14.56 -9.05
N VAL A 361 -14.14 -14.48 -9.78
CA VAL A 361 -14.05 -14.08 -11.19
C VAL A 361 -13.40 -15.17 -12.06
N ALA A 362 -13.63 -16.44 -11.71
CA ALA A 362 -12.94 -17.58 -12.32
C ALA A 362 -13.15 -17.63 -13.84
N HIS A 363 -14.36 -17.35 -14.33
CA HIS A 363 -14.67 -17.42 -15.76
C HIS A 363 -13.89 -16.40 -16.63
N PRO A 364 -13.91 -15.08 -16.34
CA PRO A 364 -13.08 -14.13 -17.08
C PRO A 364 -11.58 -14.42 -16.94
N PHE A 365 -11.14 -14.94 -15.79
CA PHE A 365 -9.74 -15.33 -15.61
C PHE A 365 -9.35 -16.53 -16.50
N GLU A 366 -10.13 -17.60 -16.54
CA GLU A 366 -9.92 -18.75 -17.43
C GLU A 366 -9.86 -18.32 -18.90
N LYS A 367 -10.79 -17.44 -19.30
CA LYS A 367 -10.81 -16.90 -20.66
C LYS A 367 -9.53 -16.12 -20.98
N MET A 368 -9.09 -15.26 -20.07
CA MET A 368 -7.85 -14.50 -20.23
C MET A 368 -6.62 -15.42 -20.28
N PHE A 369 -6.58 -16.44 -19.44
CA PHE A 369 -5.50 -17.42 -19.38
C PHE A 369 -5.45 -18.30 -20.65
N SER A 370 -6.59 -18.63 -21.24
CA SER A 370 -6.66 -19.38 -22.50
C SER A 370 -6.05 -18.65 -23.70
N LEU A 371 -5.90 -17.32 -23.60
CA LEU A 371 -5.25 -16.49 -24.61
C LEU A 371 -3.72 -16.49 -24.46
N THR A 372 -3.19 -17.01 -23.36
CA THR A 372 -1.75 -17.16 -23.17
C THR A 372 -1.24 -18.28 -24.08
N PRO A 373 -0.29 -17.99 -24.98
CA PRO A 373 0.31 -19.03 -25.81
C PRO A 373 0.97 -20.08 -24.91
N ALA A 374 0.72 -21.36 -25.17
CA ALA A 374 1.53 -22.43 -24.58
C ALA A 374 2.97 -22.25 -25.09
N GLN A 375 3.87 -21.78 -24.23
CA GLN A 375 5.31 -21.66 -24.50
C GLN A 375 6.07 -22.76 -23.80
#